data_AF-A0A3C8C9P5-F1
#
_entry.id   AF-A0A3C8C9P5-F1
#
_cell.length_a   1.000
_cell.length_b   1.000
_cell.length_c   1.000
_cell.angle_alpha   90.00
_cell.angle_beta   90.00
_cell.angle_gamma   90.00
#
_symmetry.space_group_name_H-M   'P 1'
#
loop_
_entity.id
_entity.type
_entity.pdbx_description
1 polymer ?
#
loop_
_entity_poly.entity_id
_entity_poly.type
_entity_poly.pdbx_seq_one_letter_code
_entity_poly.pdbx_strand_id
1 'polypeptide(L)'
;YQFENIKSDDYIMQVWAPMLAPEEVHANLRSADLKGVDQTFDFDIKSASVPGEIHDMVDPTDYNAIVDNIEREMFQAIEDWKNGKKFISRKRMLMAVTKHYAGEGLKGAIAKSFSSKRSILLEQKLDTIRKEISGIGKSEEPVTEESLKSQAKFAVSQLRLNVKELEARLQPTPVVGE
;
A
#
# COMPACT_ATOMS: atom_id res chain seq x y z
N TYR A 1 13.89 12.70 20.63
CA TYR A 1 12.47 13.07 20.43
C TYR A 1 11.73 12.81 21.73
N GLN A 2 10.77 13.68 22.09
CA GLN A 2 9.93 13.54 23.27
C GLN A 2 8.47 13.49 22.81
N PHE A 3 7.72 12.53 23.35
CA PHE A 3 6.32 12.33 23.04
C PHE A 3 5.54 12.41 24.34
N GLU A 4 4.58 13.33 24.41
CA GLU A 4 3.77 13.59 25.60
C GLU A 4 2.33 13.17 25.39
N ASN A 5 1.60 12.90 26.48
CA ASN A 5 0.19 12.50 26.45
C ASN A 5 -0.10 11.25 25.60
N ILE A 6 0.85 10.31 25.57
CA ILE A 6 0.69 9.05 24.85
C ILE A 6 -0.32 8.18 25.61
N LYS A 7 -1.26 7.56 24.88
CA LYS A 7 -2.24 6.66 25.49
C LYS A 7 -1.52 5.52 26.21
N SER A 8 -1.94 5.18 27.42
CA SER A 8 -1.42 4.02 28.14
C SER A 8 -1.74 2.73 27.40
N ASP A 9 -0.75 2.13 26.72
CA ASP A 9 -0.88 0.93 25.90
C ASP A 9 0.49 0.30 25.62
N ASP A 10 0.50 -0.87 24.98
CA ASP A 10 1.71 -1.49 24.42
C ASP A 10 2.01 -0.92 23.03
N TYR A 11 3.24 -0.50 22.81
CA TYR A 11 3.70 0.11 21.56
C TYR A 11 4.82 -0.69 20.92
N ILE A 12 4.90 -0.61 19.59
CA ILE A 12 6.08 -0.98 18.82
C ILE A 12 6.67 0.30 18.27
N MET A 13 7.90 0.59 18.67
CA MET A 13 8.67 1.71 18.19
C MET A 13 9.52 1.28 17.00
N GLN A 14 9.51 2.14 15.99
CA GLN A 14 10.26 1.99 14.75
C GLN A 14 11.00 3.29 14.47
N VAL A 15 12.27 3.18 14.06
CA VAL A 15 13.05 4.32 13.56
C VAL A 15 13.27 4.13 12.07
N TRP A 16 13.09 5.21 11.31
CA TRP A 16 13.20 5.20 9.86
C TRP A 16 14.22 6.24 9.40
N ALA A 17 14.99 5.89 8.38
CA ALA A 17 15.81 6.82 7.61
C ALA A 17 15.88 6.32 6.15
N PRO A 18 16.01 7.23 5.15
CA PRO A 18 16.11 6.85 3.74
C PRO A 18 17.27 5.90 3.41
N MET A 19 18.31 5.92 4.25
CA MET A 19 19.49 5.08 4.11
C MET A 19 19.39 3.77 4.90
N LEU A 20 18.26 3.46 5.56
CA LEU A 20 18.08 2.18 6.24
C LEU A 20 17.33 1.20 5.33
N ALA A 21 17.86 -0.01 5.17
CA ALA A 21 17.16 -1.08 4.48
C ALA A 21 15.95 -1.56 5.33
N PRO A 22 14.85 -2.06 4.71
CA PRO A 22 13.69 -2.55 5.45
C PRO A 22 14.01 -3.61 6.49
N GLU A 23 14.95 -4.50 6.18
CA GLU A 23 15.40 -5.56 7.05
C GLU A 23 16.12 -4.99 8.28
N GLU A 24 16.89 -3.91 8.11
CA GLU A 24 17.55 -3.19 9.21
C GLU A 24 16.53 -2.49 10.09
N VAL A 25 15.51 -1.86 9.49
CA VAL A 25 14.40 -1.27 10.25
C VAL A 25 13.64 -2.35 11.03
N HIS A 26 13.36 -3.50 10.41
CA HIS A 26 12.63 -4.60 11.05
C HIS A 26 13.42 -5.25 12.19
N ALA A 27 14.72 -5.44 12.00
CA ALA A 27 15.62 -6.01 13.01
C ALA A 27 15.76 -5.12 14.25
N ASN A 28 15.49 -3.82 14.13
CA ASN A 28 15.65 -2.83 15.20
C ASN A 28 14.31 -2.36 15.80
N LEU A 29 13.21 -3.05 15.54
CA LEU A 29 11.93 -2.79 16.22
C LEU A 29 12.07 -3.02 17.73
N ARG A 30 11.51 -2.11 18.53
CA ARG A 30 11.48 -2.24 20.00
C ARG A 30 10.07 -2.16 20.52
N SER A 31 9.70 -3.09 21.39
CA SER A 31 8.45 -3.01 22.14
C SER A 31 8.61 -2.08 23.34
N ALA A 32 7.58 -1.29 23.64
CA ALA A 32 7.51 -0.40 24.80
C ALA A 32 6.17 -0.57 25.51
N ASP A 33 6.22 -0.90 26.81
CA ASP A 33 5.03 -1.00 27.66
C ASP A 33 4.80 0.34 28.39
N LEU A 34 4.08 1.26 27.75
CA LEU A 34 3.91 2.63 28.27
C LEU A 34 2.73 2.76 29.24
N LYS A 35 2.60 1.82 30.19
CA LYS A 35 1.55 1.78 31.20
C LYS A 35 1.95 2.48 32.51
N GLY A 36 2.07 3.80 32.44
CA GLY A 36 2.12 4.67 33.63
C GLY A 36 3.51 5.05 34.15
N VAL A 37 4.58 4.73 33.42
CA VAL A 37 5.94 5.22 33.71
C VAL A 37 6.55 5.76 32.43
N ASP A 38 7.23 6.91 32.53
CA ASP A 38 7.98 7.49 31.43
C ASP A 38 9.15 6.58 31.06
N GLN A 39 9.35 6.34 29.77
CA GLN A 39 10.44 5.51 29.27
C GLN A 39 11.29 6.28 28.26
N THR A 40 12.59 6.04 28.34
CA THR A 40 13.58 6.55 27.38
C THR A 40 14.18 5.36 26.64
N PHE A 41 14.25 5.47 25.31
CA PHE A 41 14.80 4.43 24.45
C PHE A 41 15.89 5.00 23.56
N ASP A 42 17.07 4.41 23.67
CA ASP A 42 18.18 4.71 22.78
C ASP A 42 18.15 3.74 21.58
N PHE A 43 18.20 4.34 20.39
CA PHE A 43 18.33 3.62 19.13
C PHE A 43 19.71 3.88 18.55
N ASP A 44 20.56 2.85 18.57
CA ASP A 44 21.83 2.81 17.86
C ASP A 44 21.71 1.81 16.71
N ILE A 45 21.38 2.31 15.52
CA ILE A 45 21.15 1.47 14.34
C ILE A 45 22.40 1.53 13.47
N LYS A 46 23.10 0.40 13.37
CA LYS A 46 24.22 0.22 12.44
C LYS A 46 23.67 -0.18 11.09
N SER A 47 23.78 0.73 10.14
CA SER A 47 23.45 0.47 8.74
C SER A 47 24.68 -0.03 7.99
N ALA A 48 24.50 -1.02 7.14
CA ALA A 48 25.52 -1.47 6.18
C ALA A 48 25.53 -0.62 4.89
N SER A 49 24.62 0.36 4.78
CA SER A 49 24.40 1.16 3.58
C SER A 49 25.55 2.13 3.31
N VAL A 50 25.88 2.28 2.03
CA VAL A 50 26.96 3.16 1.57
C VAL A 50 26.48 4.62 1.59
N PRO A 51 27.34 5.62 1.88
CA PRO A 51 26.96 7.02 1.77
C PRO A 51 26.40 7.38 0.37
N GLY A 52 25.14 7.84 0.32
CA GLY A 52 24.41 8.12 -0.92
C GLY A 52 23.55 6.96 -1.43
N GLU A 53 23.64 5.78 -0.80
CA GLU A 53 22.74 4.67 -1.04
C GLU A 53 21.39 4.97 -0.37
N ILE A 54 20.43 5.33 -1.20
CA ILE A 54 19.05 5.53 -0.77
C ILE A 54 18.35 4.18 -0.91
N HIS A 55 18.00 3.58 0.23
CA HIS A 55 17.08 2.45 0.30
C HIS A 55 15.62 2.92 0.40
N ASP A 56 15.38 4.23 0.32
CA ASP A 56 14.06 4.76 0.05
C ASP A 56 13.63 4.31 -1.35
N MET A 57 12.58 3.50 -1.37
CA MET A 57 12.49 2.39 -2.31
C MET A 57 11.40 2.63 -3.36
N VAL A 58 11.27 3.89 -3.74
CA VAL A 58 10.16 4.38 -4.51
C VAL A 58 10.75 5.21 -5.64
N ASP A 59 10.76 4.64 -6.85
CA ASP A 59 11.18 5.37 -8.05
C ASP A 59 10.41 6.70 -8.13
N PRO A 60 10.98 7.79 -8.69
CA PRO A 60 10.28 9.05 -8.92
C PRO A 60 9.14 8.83 -9.94
N THR A 61 8.03 8.31 -9.43
CA THR A 61 6.88 7.82 -10.16
C THR A 61 5.65 8.47 -9.55
N ASP A 62 4.76 8.97 -10.39
CA ASP A 62 3.48 9.49 -9.94
C ASP A 62 2.53 8.33 -9.60
N TYR A 63 2.60 7.85 -8.36
CA TYR A 63 1.74 6.75 -7.91
C TYR A 63 0.27 7.14 -7.85
N ASN A 64 -0.06 8.42 -7.68
CA ASN A 64 -1.43 8.88 -7.75
C ASN A 64 -1.99 8.67 -9.17
N ALA A 65 -1.22 9.02 -10.21
CA ALA A 65 -1.61 8.75 -11.59
C ALA A 65 -1.77 7.24 -11.89
N ILE A 66 -0.95 6.38 -11.29
CA ILE A 66 -1.13 4.92 -11.41
C ILE A 66 -2.46 4.48 -10.77
N VAL A 67 -2.78 4.97 -9.57
CA VAL A 67 -4.04 4.63 -8.90
C VAL A 67 -5.24 5.16 -9.67
N ASP A 68 -5.17 6.37 -10.24
CA ASP A 68 -6.22 6.92 -11.10
C ASP A 68 -6.43 6.07 -12.37
N ASN A 69 -5.36 5.56 -12.96
CA ASN A 69 -5.44 4.62 -14.08
C ASN A 69 -6.10 3.29 -13.69
N ILE A 70 -5.72 2.73 -12.54
CA ILE A 70 -6.36 1.52 -11.99
C ILE A 70 -7.85 1.76 -11.79
N GLU A 71 -8.22 2.85 -11.12
CA GLU A 71 -9.61 3.21 -10.84
C GLU A 71 -10.43 3.33 -12.13
N ARG A 72 -9.90 4.08 -13.11
CA ARG A 72 -10.56 4.25 -14.41
C ARG A 72 -10.78 2.93 -15.13
N GLU A 73 -9.74 2.09 -15.23
CA GLU A 73 -9.86 0.79 -15.89
C GLU A 73 -10.82 -0.14 -15.14
N MET A 74 -10.84 -0.10 -13.81
CA MET A 74 -11.77 -0.88 -12.98
C MET A 74 -13.23 -0.51 -13.23
N PHE A 75 -13.58 0.77 -13.13
CA PHE A 75 -14.96 1.20 -13.32
C PHE A 75 -15.42 1.02 -14.76
N GLN A 76 -14.54 1.26 -15.74
CA GLN A 76 -14.86 1.01 -17.14
C GLN A 76 -15.06 -0.49 -17.41
N ALA A 77 -14.26 -1.36 -16.78
CA ALA A 77 -14.44 -2.81 -16.88
C ALA A 77 -15.80 -3.27 -16.33
N ILE A 78 -16.24 -2.71 -15.21
CA ILE A 78 -17.55 -3.02 -14.61
C ILE A 78 -18.69 -2.55 -15.52
N GLU A 79 -18.57 -1.35 -16.10
CA GLU A 79 -19.56 -0.84 -17.06
C GLU A 79 -19.60 -1.70 -18.34
N ASP A 80 -18.45 -2.06 -18.89
CA ASP A 80 -18.37 -2.94 -20.06
C ASP A 80 -18.95 -4.34 -19.74
N TRP A 81 -18.71 -4.85 -18.53
CA TRP A 81 -19.28 -6.11 -18.05
C TRP A 81 -20.81 -6.05 -17.96
N LYS A 82 -21.36 -4.98 -17.38
CA LYS A 82 -22.81 -4.73 -17.30
C LYS A 82 -23.44 -4.70 -18.69
N ASN A 83 -22.76 -4.07 -19.65
CA ASN A 83 -23.18 -3.99 -21.04
C ASN A 83 -22.95 -5.29 -21.84
N GLY A 84 -22.56 -6.38 -21.18
CA GLY A 84 -22.36 -7.69 -21.80
C GLY A 84 -21.06 -7.84 -22.59
N LYS A 85 -20.15 -6.86 -22.57
CA LYS A 85 -18.87 -6.87 -23.31
C LYS A 85 -17.79 -7.68 -22.58
N LYS A 86 -18.04 -8.98 -22.41
CA LYS A 86 -17.23 -9.91 -21.59
C LYS A 86 -15.73 -9.88 -21.91
N PHE A 87 -15.34 -9.81 -23.18
CA PHE A 87 -13.91 -9.80 -23.54
C PHE A 87 -13.22 -8.49 -23.12
N ILE A 88 -13.88 -7.35 -23.36
CA ILE A 88 -13.32 -6.03 -23.11
C ILE A 88 -13.19 -5.81 -21.59
N SER A 89 -14.23 -6.14 -20.82
CA SER A 89 -14.20 -6.00 -19.37
C SER A 89 -13.08 -6.83 -18.72
N ARG A 90 -12.92 -8.09 -19.14
CA ARG A 90 -11.84 -8.97 -18.68
C ARG A 90 -10.46 -8.41 -19.00
N LYS A 91 -10.26 -7.92 -20.23
CA LYS A 91 -8.98 -7.34 -20.67
C LYS A 91 -8.63 -6.11 -19.82
N ARG A 92 -9.59 -5.20 -19.60
CA ARG A 92 -9.39 -4.01 -18.77
C ARG A 92 -9.00 -4.34 -17.34
N MET A 93 -9.73 -5.26 -16.70
CA MET A 93 -9.36 -5.68 -15.35
C MET A 93 -8.00 -6.37 -15.29
N LEU A 94 -7.66 -7.16 -16.30
CA LEU A 94 -6.33 -7.75 -16.37
C LEU A 94 -5.25 -6.65 -16.44
N MET A 95 -5.46 -5.62 -17.27
CA MET A 95 -4.53 -4.48 -17.38
C MET A 95 -4.41 -3.69 -16.08
N ALA A 96 -5.50 -3.46 -15.35
CA ALA A 96 -5.46 -2.81 -14.04
C ALA A 96 -4.53 -3.55 -13.05
N VAL A 97 -4.55 -4.89 -13.06
CA VAL A 97 -3.71 -5.72 -12.20
C VAL A 97 -2.26 -5.82 -12.71
N THR A 98 -2.08 -6.22 -13.96
CA THR A 98 -0.74 -6.64 -14.45
C THR A 98 0.09 -5.48 -14.96
N LYS A 99 -0.54 -4.50 -15.63
CA LYS A 99 0.16 -3.32 -16.14
C LYS A 99 0.28 -2.28 -15.04
N HIS A 100 -0.85 -1.76 -14.55
CA HIS A 100 -0.82 -0.60 -13.66
C HIS A 100 -0.35 -0.97 -12.25
N TYR A 101 -0.99 -1.95 -11.60
CA TYR A 101 -0.60 -2.30 -10.24
C TYR A 101 0.78 -2.97 -10.17
N ALA A 102 1.00 -4.04 -10.93
CA ALA A 102 2.24 -4.82 -10.87
C ALA A 102 3.38 -4.27 -11.74
N GLY A 103 3.07 -3.74 -12.93
CA GLY A 103 4.06 -3.38 -13.95
C GLY A 103 4.59 -1.94 -13.88
N GLU A 104 3.82 -1.00 -13.35
CA GLU A 104 4.20 0.42 -13.21
C GLU A 104 4.83 0.72 -11.84
N GLY A 105 5.23 -0.31 -11.08
CA GLY A 105 6.05 -0.17 -9.88
C GLY A 105 5.30 0.00 -8.55
N LEU A 106 3.99 0.32 -8.55
CA LEU A 106 3.20 0.52 -7.34
C LEU A 106 3.20 -0.70 -6.40
N LYS A 107 3.04 -1.92 -6.94
CA LYS A 107 3.13 -3.17 -6.16
C LYS A 107 4.48 -3.29 -5.45
N GLY A 108 5.55 -2.96 -6.16
CA GLY A 108 6.92 -2.97 -5.64
C GLY A 108 7.08 -1.95 -4.51
N ALA A 109 6.71 -0.69 -4.75
CA ALA A 109 6.79 0.38 -3.75
C ALA A 109 6.03 0.03 -2.46
N ILE A 110 4.81 -0.52 -2.56
CA ILE A 110 4.04 -0.95 -1.38
C ILE A 110 4.72 -2.11 -0.65
N ALA A 111 5.25 -3.10 -1.39
CA ALA A 111 5.90 -4.26 -0.80
C ALA A 111 7.15 -3.85 0.00
N LYS A 112 7.91 -2.95 -0.61
CA LYS A 112 9.16 -2.40 -0.15
C LYS A 112 9.00 -1.47 1.06
N SER A 113 8.05 -0.54 1.01
CA SER A 113 7.87 0.47 2.07
C SER A 113 7.02 -0.01 3.24
N PHE A 114 6.09 -0.95 3.03
CA PHE A 114 5.21 -1.43 4.10
C PHE A 114 5.39 -2.91 4.41
N SER A 115 5.09 -3.78 3.45
CA SER A 115 5.36 -5.22 3.51
C SER A 115 4.88 -5.91 2.24
N SER A 116 5.57 -6.99 1.86
CA SER A 116 5.13 -7.89 0.79
C SER A 116 3.71 -8.43 1.05
N LYS A 117 3.35 -8.71 2.30
CA LYS A 117 2.00 -9.15 2.67
C LYS A 117 0.93 -8.12 2.31
N ARG A 118 1.13 -6.83 2.62
CA ARG A 118 0.20 -5.75 2.29
C ARG A 118 0.01 -5.62 0.77
N SER A 119 1.12 -5.66 0.04
CA SER A 119 1.13 -5.60 -1.43
C SER A 119 0.40 -6.79 -2.08
N ILE A 120 0.64 -8.02 -1.61
CA ILE A 120 -0.01 -9.23 -2.11
C ILE A 120 -1.52 -9.23 -1.82
N LEU A 121 -1.93 -8.80 -0.62
CA LEU A 121 -3.36 -8.74 -0.26
C LEU A 121 -4.15 -7.78 -1.15
N LEU A 122 -3.54 -6.65 -1.57
CA LEU A 122 -4.16 -5.73 -2.52
C LEU A 122 -4.27 -6.35 -3.92
N GLU A 123 -3.22 -7.01 -4.39
CA GLU A 123 -3.26 -7.75 -5.67
C GLU A 123 -4.39 -8.78 -5.67
N GLN A 124 -4.51 -9.55 -4.58
CA GLN A 124 -5.57 -10.55 -4.43
C GLN A 124 -6.96 -9.93 -4.48
N LYS A 125 -7.18 -8.77 -3.86
CA LYS A 125 -8.46 -8.04 -3.95
C LYS A 125 -8.78 -7.64 -5.38
N LEU A 126 -7.82 -7.09 -6.12
CA LEU A 126 -8.00 -6.73 -7.52
C LEU A 126 -8.24 -7.98 -8.41
N ASP A 127 -7.54 -9.07 -8.12
CA ASP A 127 -7.66 -10.35 -8.82
C ASP A 127 -9.01 -11.03 -8.58
N THR A 128 -9.58 -10.90 -7.37
CA THR A 128 -10.93 -11.37 -7.05
C THR A 128 -11.98 -10.66 -7.91
N ILE A 129 -11.91 -9.33 -8.03
CA ILE A 129 -12.83 -8.56 -8.90
C ILE A 129 -12.66 -9.00 -10.36
N ARG A 130 -11.42 -9.21 -10.83
CA ARG A 130 -11.14 -9.74 -12.17
C ARG A 130 -11.79 -11.11 -12.39
N LYS A 131 -11.71 -12.00 -11.39
CA LYS A 131 -12.29 -13.34 -11.41
C LYS A 131 -13.82 -13.30 -11.47
N GLU A 132 -14.45 -12.46 -10.67
CA GLU A 132 -15.91 -12.25 -10.67
C GLU A 132 -16.39 -11.71 -12.03
N ILE A 133 -15.76 -10.67 -12.57
CA ILE A 133 -16.04 -10.15 -13.92
C ILE A 133 -15.85 -11.22 -15.00
N SER A 134 -14.87 -12.11 -14.82
CA SER A 134 -14.61 -13.20 -15.75
C SER A 134 -15.65 -14.32 -15.65
N GLY A 135 -16.40 -14.41 -14.56
CA GLY A 135 -17.22 -15.57 -14.21
C GLY A 135 -16.38 -16.79 -13.83
N ILE A 136 -15.14 -16.57 -13.37
CA ILE A 136 -14.20 -17.64 -13.00
C ILE A 136 -14.03 -17.59 -11.48
N GLY A 137 -14.74 -18.44 -10.76
CA GLY A 137 -14.67 -18.50 -9.29
C GLY A 137 -15.98 -19.03 -8.72
N LYS A 138 -15.91 -19.64 -7.53
CA LYS A 138 -17.10 -20.00 -6.77
C LYS A 138 -17.55 -18.76 -6.02
N SER A 139 -18.63 -18.13 -6.48
CA SER A 139 -19.38 -17.16 -5.69
C SER A 139 -20.67 -17.83 -5.25
N GLU A 140 -20.94 -17.86 -3.95
CA GLU A 140 -22.21 -18.38 -3.41
C GLU A 140 -23.37 -17.45 -3.79
N GLU A 141 -23.09 -16.16 -3.96
CA GLU A 141 -24.04 -15.14 -4.35
C GLU A 141 -23.88 -14.72 -5.83
N PRO A 142 -24.97 -14.27 -6.49
CA PRO A 142 -24.88 -13.69 -7.82
C PRO A 142 -24.01 -12.43 -7.82
N VAL A 143 -23.06 -12.35 -8.76
CA VAL A 143 -22.27 -11.14 -8.96
C VAL A 143 -23.17 -10.02 -9.52
N THR A 144 -23.24 -8.88 -8.84
CA THR A 144 -24.03 -7.72 -9.24
C THR A 144 -23.14 -6.52 -9.56
N GLU A 145 -23.67 -5.56 -10.31
CA GLU A 145 -22.95 -4.31 -10.57
C GLU A 145 -22.62 -3.55 -9.27
N GLU A 146 -23.56 -3.51 -8.33
CA GLU A 146 -23.38 -2.85 -7.04
C GLU A 146 -22.28 -3.52 -6.20
N SER A 147 -22.25 -4.86 -6.16
CA SER A 147 -21.22 -5.58 -5.42
C SER A 147 -19.84 -5.33 -6.03
N LEU A 148 -19.71 -5.38 -7.36
CA LEU A 148 -18.46 -5.07 -8.06
C LEU A 148 -18.00 -3.62 -7.82
N LYS A 149 -18.92 -2.64 -7.92
CA LYS A 149 -18.59 -1.23 -7.65
C LYS A 149 -18.17 -1.00 -6.21
N SER A 150 -18.83 -1.65 -5.25
CA SER A 150 -18.47 -1.56 -3.82
C SER A 150 -17.06 -2.10 -3.56
N GLN A 151 -16.76 -3.30 -4.08
CA GLN A 151 -15.44 -3.90 -3.98
C GLN A 151 -14.35 -3.04 -4.66
N ALA A 152 -14.64 -2.50 -5.85
CA ALA A 152 -13.72 -1.63 -6.57
C ALA A 152 -13.42 -0.34 -5.78
N LYS A 153 -14.44 0.34 -5.26
CA LYS A 153 -14.28 1.52 -4.39
C LYS A 153 -13.40 1.21 -3.18
N PHE A 154 -13.65 0.08 -2.53
CA PHE A 154 -12.86 -0.33 -1.37
C PHE A 154 -11.39 -0.59 -1.73
N ALA A 155 -11.13 -1.33 -2.81
CA ALA A 155 -9.78 -1.60 -3.28
C ALA A 155 -9.02 -0.31 -3.65
N VAL A 156 -9.66 0.59 -4.41
CA VAL A 156 -9.09 1.90 -4.79
C VAL A 156 -8.82 2.76 -3.56
N SER A 157 -9.74 2.80 -2.60
CA SER A 157 -9.55 3.57 -1.36
C SER A 157 -8.34 3.09 -0.58
N GLN A 158 -8.12 1.78 -0.52
CA GLN A 158 -6.93 1.20 0.10
C GLN A 158 -5.66 1.57 -0.68
N LEU A 159 -5.68 1.55 -2.02
CA LEU A 159 -4.54 2.00 -2.83
C LEU A 159 -4.23 3.48 -2.59
N ARG A 160 -5.23 4.36 -2.58
CA ARG A 160 -5.07 5.80 -2.29
C ARG A 160 -4.47 6.04 -0.90
N LEU A 161 -4.90 5.28 0.11
CA LEU A 161 -4.31 5.36 1.46
C LEU A 161 -2.83 4.95 1.45
N ASN A 162 -2.49 3.85 0.78
CA ASN A 162 -1.09 3.43 0.65
C ASN A 162 -0.23 4.48 -0.07
N VAL A 163 -0.73 5.05 -1.16
CA VAL A 163 0.00 6.11 -1.89
C VAL A 163 0.19 7.34 -1.02
N LYS A 164 -0.84 7.79 -0.30
CA LYS A 164 -0.71 8.90 0.65
C LYS A 164 0.35 8.63 1.72
N GLU A 165 0.38 7.42 2.27
CA GLU A 165 1.40 7.00 3.23
C GLU A 165 2.81 6.93 2.59
N LEU A 166 2.92 6.54 1.32
CA LEU A 166 4.19 6.55 0.57
C LEU A 166 4.69 7.97 0.36
N GLU A 167 3.83 8.88 -0.10
CA GLU A 167 4.18 10.28 -0.34
C GLU A 167 4.61 11.00 0.94
N ALA A 168 3.92 10.74 2.06
CA ALA A 168 4.30 11.28 3.36
C ALA A 168 5.68 10.80 3.83
N ARG A 169 6.13 9.62 3.37
CA ARG A 169 7.48 9.11 3.66
C ARG A 169 8.55 9.71 2.74
N LEU A 170 8.21 9.96 1.47
CA LEU A 170 9.11 10.56 0.49
C LEU A 170 9.37 12.05 0.73
N GLN A 171 8.38 12.75 1.29
CA GLN A 171 8.46 14.17 1.63
C GLN A 171 8.16 14.36 3.12
N PRO A 172 9.07 13.94 4.02
CA PRO A 172 8.89 14.22 5.43
C PRO A 172 8.89 15.74 5.60
N THR A 173 7.76 16.29 6.04
CA THR A 173 7.68 17.73 6.30
C THR A 173 8.74 18.06 7.35
N PRO A 174 9.65 19.02 7.12
CA PRO A 174 10.69 19.33 8.09
C PRO A 174 10.00 19.81 9.36
N VAL A 175 10.26 19.12 10.46
CA VAL A 175 9.89 19.61 11.79
C VAL A 175 10.74 20.85 12.01
N VAL A 176 10.15 22.03 11.82
CA VAL A 176 10.76 23.28 12.26
C VAL A 176 10.81 23.19 13.78
N GLY A 177 12.01 22.97 14.31
CA GLY A 177 12.25 22.98 15.75
C GLY A 177 11.99 24.38 16.29
N GLU A 178 11.07 24.47 17.25
CA GLU A 178 11.02 25.54 18.24
C GLU A 178 11.56 25.01 19.56
#